data_AF-A0A519WFU1-F1
#
_entry.id   AF-A0A519WFU1-F1
#
_cell.length_a   1.000
_cell.length_b   1.000
_cell.length_c   1.000
_cell.angle_alpha   90.00
_cell.angle_beta   90.00
_cell.angle_gamma   90.00
#
_symmetry.space_group_name_H-M   'P 1'
#
loop_
_entity.id
_entity.type
_entity.pdbx_description
1 polymer ?
#
loop_
_entity_poly.entity_id
_entity_poly.type
_entity_poly.pdbx_seq_one_letter_code
_entity_poly.pdbx_strand_id
1 'polypeptide(L)'
;NAFGMRNGLGINDPGSGYNANQPYANRDPRFLNTFTRDQSLVFHTPELVRIPVNIFIDKTNPNNVTSGQDAIYKGTPTGYYTYKMLGRDVVSNWFNTSTPRCFPIIRFAEVLLNYAEARNEYLSVPDQQVYDAVEDIRERAGLLPFQLPAGLSKIQMREVIRNERQKELAFEGHRFFDVRRWKIAEQTESRLMHGTEPVKTAVGTTYTTIDVRKHNFKQSMYLWPIPQTEVAKSTQLLQNPGY
;
A
#
# COMPACT_ATOMS: atom_id res chain seq x y z
N ASN A 1 1.82 5.87 6.38
CA ASN A 1 1.52 4.58 7.03
C ASN A 1 0.02 4.29 6.92
N ALA A 2 -0.43 3.77 5.78
CA ALA A 2 -1.88 3.56 5.52
C ALA A 2 -2.45 2.35 6.26
N PHE A 3 -1.68 1.26 6.34
CA PHE A 3 -2.02 0.08 7.13
C PHE A 3 -1.74 0.38 8.61
N GLY A 4 -2.78 0.36 9.43
CA GLY A 4 -2.69 0.52 10.88
C GLY A 4 -2.29 -0.78 11.59
N MET A 5 -2.72 -0.87 12.84
CA MET A 5 -2.66 -2.06 13.68
C MET A 5 -3.98 -2.84 13.58
N ARG A 6 -3.98 -4.10 14.05
CA ARG A 6 -5.14 -5.00 14.03
C ARG A 6 -6.33 -4.45 14.81
N ASN A 7 -6.06 -3.59 15.80
CA ASN A 7 -7.08 -2.88 16.57
C ASN A 7 -7.70 -1.67 15.85
N GLY A 8 -7.42 -1.50 14.56
CA GLY A 8 -8.00 -0.44 13.74
C GLY A 8 -7.33 0.94 13.91
N LEU A 9 -6.41 1.09 14.87
CA LEU A 9 -5.67 2.33 15.11
C LEU A 9 -4.48 2.50 14.16
N GLY A 10 -4.12 3.75 13.87
CA GLY A 10 -2.91 4.06 13.11
C GLY A 10 -1.64 3.74 13.91
N ILE A 11 -0.53 3.43 13.25
CA ILE A 11 0.72 3.06 13.96
C ILE A 11 1.35 4.19 14.78
N ASN A 12 0.92 5.43 14.54
CA ASN A 12 1.35 6.60 15.29
C ASN A 12 0.43 6.90 16.48
N ASP A 13 -0.66 6.15 16.63
CA ASP A 13 -1.57 6.31 17.77
C ASP A 13 -0.92 5.67 19.01
N PRO A 14 -0.83 6.38 20.15
CA PRO A 14 -0.24 5.86 21.38
C PRO A 14 -0.88 4.56 21.88
N GLY A 15 -2.19 4.37 21.64
CA GLY A 15 -2.94 3.17 22.00
C GLY A 15 -2.83 2.02 20.99
N SER A 16 -2.11 2.21 19.88
CA SER A 16 -2.02 1.21 18.81
C SER A 16 -1.24 -0.05 19.19
N GLY A 17 -0.32 0.06 20.16
CA GLY A 17 0.60 -1.02 20.52
C GLY A 17 1.66 -1.31 19.45
N TYR A 18 1.90 -0.38 18.52
CA TYR A 18 2.95 -0.52 17.52
C TYR A 18 4.35 -0.58 18.15
N ASN A 19 5.14 -1.58 17.75
CA ASN A 19 6.52 -1.74 18.17
C ASN A 19 7.45 -1.63 16.96
N ALA A 20 8.31 -0.62 16.93
CA ALA A 20 9.25 -0.40 15.84
C ALA A 20 10.27 -1.54 15.66
N ASN A 21 10.61 -2.28 16.73
CA ASN A 21 11.48 -3.45 16.65
C ASN A 21 10.78 -4.69 16.07
N GLN A 22 9.45 -4.67 16.00
CA GLN A 22 8.61 -5.74 15.43
C GLN A 22 7.55 -5.14 14.49
N PRO A 23 7.98 -4.47 13.40
CA PRO A 23 7.09 -3.59 12.62
C PRO A 23 5.96 -4.33 11.89
N TYR A 24 6.05 -5.65 11.78
CA TYR A 24 5.06 -6.50 11.12
C TYR A 24 4.09 -7.18 12.07
N ALA A 25 4.30 -7.07 13.39
CA ALA A 25 3.45 -7.69 14.38
C ALA A 25 2.10 -6.96 14.49
N ASN A 26 1.01 -7.72 14.63
CA ASN A 26 -0.33 -7.21 14.92
C ASN A 26 -0.80 -6.06 14.01
N ARG A 27 -0.42 -6.10 12.73
CA ARG A 27 -0.85 -5.12 11.73
C ARG A 27 -2.28 -5.41 11.24
N ASP A 28 -2.90 -4.43 10.59
CA ASP A 28 -4.11 -4.66 9.77
C ASP A 28 -3.89 -5.92 8.91
N PRO A 29 -4.75 -6.95 8.97
CA PRO A 29 -4.49 -8.22 8.27
C PRO A 29 -4.26 -8.07 6.76
N ARG A 30 -4.80 -7.00 6.15
CA ARG A 30 -4.54 -6.71 4.74
C ARG A 30 -3.08 -6.37 4.46
N PHE A 31 -2.30 -5.89 5.43
CA PHE A 31 -0.87 -5.64 5.28
C PHE A 31 -0.13 -6.90 4.82
N LEU A 32 -0.33 -8.02 5.54
CA LEU A 32 0.29 -9.31 5.21
C LEU A 32 -0.28 -9.95 3.92
N ASN A 33 -1.49 -9.56 3.53
CA ASN A 33 -2.10 -10.01 2.27
C ASN A 33 -1.74 -9.12 1.07
N THR A 34 -1.10 -7.98 1.32
CA THR A 34 -0.78 -6.98 0.28
C THR A 34 0.71 -6.97 -0.03
N PHE A 35 1.56 -7.19 0.96
CA PHE A 35 3.01 -7.13 0.82
C PHE A 35 3.68 -8.45 1.21
N THR A 36 4.71 -8.78 0.44
CA THR A 36 5.76 -9.70 0.87
C THR A 36 6.82 -8.86 1.57
N ARG A 37 7.05 -9.14 2.85
CA ARG A 37 8.04 -8.49 3.72
C ARG A 37 9.09 -9.52 4.18
N ASP A 38 10.14 -9.06 4.87
CA ASP A 38 11.15 -9.97 5.42
C ASP A 38 10.53 -11.07 6.28
N GLN A 39 10.97 -12.31 6.10
CA GLN A 39 10.44 -13.52 6.72
C GLN A 39 9.01 -13.89 6.32
N SER A 40 8.46 -13.34 5.23
CA SER A 40 7.16 -13.80 4.71
C SER A 40 7.31 -15.20 4.15
N LEU A 41 6.35 -16.07 4.45
CA LEU A 41 6.37 -17.45 4.00
C LEU A 41 5.88 -17.54 2.55
N VAL A 42 6.79 -17.90 1.64
CA VAL A 42 6.52 -18.07 0.20
C VAL A 42 6.92 -19.48 -0.22
N PHE A 43 6.27 -20.04 -1.25
CA PHE A 43 6.64 -21.36 -1.76
C PHE A 43 7.97 -21.30 -2.51
N HIS A 44 8.83 -22.27 -2.25
CA HIS A 44 10.14 -22.39 -2.87
C HIS A 44 10.34 -23.78 -3.49
N THR A 45 11.08 -23.85 -4.60
CA THR A 45 11.52 -25.09 -5.23
C THR A 45 12.82 -25.62 -4.61
N PRO A 46 13.10 -26.93 -4.67
CA PRO A 46 12.26 -28.00 -5.22
C PRO A 46 11.23 -28.57 -4.24
N GLU A 47 11.30 -28.26 -2.95
CA GLU A 47 10.55 -28.96 -1.90
C GLU A 47 9.04 -28.61 -1.88
N LEU A 48 8.62 -27.55 -2.60
CA LEU A 48 7.23 -27.05 -2.60
C LEU A 48 6.69 -26.79 -1.19
N VAL A 49 7.58 -26.39 -0.28
CA VAL A 49 7.24 -25.96 1.07
C VAL A 49 7.35 -24.45 1.17
N ARG A 50 6.62 -23.88 2.13
CA ARG A 50 6.73 -22.45 2.41
C ARG A 50 7.93 -22.19 3.30
N ILE A 51 8.88 -21.41 2.82
CA ILE A 51 10.04 -20.95 3.58
C ILE A 51 10.03 -19.43 3.67
N PRO A 52 10.68 -18.85 4.70
CA PRO A 52 10.81 -17.40 4.80
C PRO A 52 11.64 -16.84 3.64
N VAL A 53 11.14 -15.77 3.01
CA VAL A 53 11.96 -14.92 2.14
C VAL A 53 12.90 -14.07 3.00
N ASN A 54 14.19 -14.07 2.64
CA ASN A 54 15.22 -13.34 3.37
C ASN A 54 15.49 -12.01 2.67
N ILE A 55 14.81 -10.95 3.13
CA ILE A 55 14.98 -9.58 2.59
C ILE A 55 16.11 -8.85 3.34
N PHE A 56 16.60 -9.41 4.44
CA PHE A 56 17.64 -8.79 5.27
C PHE A 56 19.03 -8.72 4.62
N ILE A 57 19.83 -7.78 5.11
CA ILE A 57 21.29 -7.79 5.00
C ILE A 57 21.84 -8.65 6.14
N ASP A 58 22.67 -9.65 5.84
CA ASP A 58 23.30 -10.51 6.85
C ASP A 58 24.60 -9.89 7.34
N LYS A 59 24.58 -9.41 8.59
CA LYS A 59 25.73 -8.89 9.36
C LYS A 59 26.00 -9.74 10.60
N THR A 60 25.63 -11.03 10.59
CA THR A 60 25.96 -11.95 11.69
C THR A 60 27.47 -12.06 11.91
N ASN A 61 28.26 -12.02 10.83
CA ASN A 61 29.69 -11.78 10.85
C ASN A 61 29.98 -10.34 10.35
N PRO A 62 30.36 -9.40 11.23
CA PRO A 62 30.65 -8.02 10.82
C PRO A 62 31.76 -7.88 9.77
N ASN A 63 32.69 -8.85 9.70
CA ASN A 63 33.77 -8.86 8.73
C ASN A 63 33.38 -9.48 7.37
N ASN A 64 32.18 -10.04 7.28
CA ASN A 64 31.67 -10.67 6.05
C ASN A 64 30.17 -10.40 5.89
N VAL A 65 29.84 -9.18 5.44
CA VAL A 65 28.46 -8.79 5.16
C VAL A 65 27.99 -9.42 3.87
N THR A 66 26.90 -10.19 3.92
CA THR A 66 26.32 -10.86 2.76
C THR A 66 24.85 -10.54 2.62
N SER A 67 24.30 -10.68 1.41
CA SER A 67 22.87 -10.48 1.15
C SER A 67 22.41 -11.38 0.02
N GLY A 68 21.23 -12.01 0.19
CA GLY A 68 20.57 -12.79 -0.85
C GLY A 68 20.06 -11.92 -2.01
N GLN A 69 19.56 -12.56 -3.09
CA GLN A 69 19.03 -11.85 -4.25
C GLN A 69 17.77 -11.03 -3.92
N ASP A 70 16.94 -11.51 -2.98
CA ASP A 70 15.72 -10.84 -2.56
C ASP A 70 15.95 -9.72 -1.54
N ALA A 71 17.21 -9.50 -1.14
CA ALA A 71 17.54 -8.55 -0.09
C ALA A 71 17.31 -7.10 -0.49
N ILE A 72 17.09 -6.25 0.50
CA ILE A 72 17.11 -4.79 0.35
C ILE A 72 18.42 -4.34 -0.34
N TYR A 73 18.28 -3.40 -1.28
CA TYR A 73 19.33 -2.90 -2.20
C TYR A 73 19.85 -3.88 -3.26
N LYS A 74 19.40 -5.14 -3.26
CA LYS A 74 19.66 -6.09 -4.35
C LYS A 74 18.41 -6.37 -5.17
N GLY A 75 17.37 -6.89 -4.51
CA GLY A 75 16.12 -7.25 -5.17
C GLY A 75 14.99 -6.25 -4.97
N THR A 76 15.01 -5.49 -3.87
CA THR A 76 14.01 -4.45 -3.60
C THR A 76 14.66 -3.18 -3.06
N PRO A 77 14.23 -1.98 -3.50
CA PRO A 77 14.70 -0.72 -2.95
C PRO A 77 13.93 -0.29 -1.68
N THR A 78 12.84 -0.97 -1.31
CA THR A 78 11.95 -0.55 -0.21
C THR A 78 11.90 -1.53 0.97
N GLY A 79 12.43 -2.74 0.80
CA GLY A 79 12.29 -3.84 1.77
C GLY A 79 10.96 -4.58 1.68
N TYR A 80 10.19 -4.31 0.61
CA TYR A 80 8.90 -4.93 0.34
C TYR A 80 8.80 -5.35 -1.13
N TYR A 81 8.02 -6.41 -1.37
CA TYR A 81 7.47 -6.77 -2.67
C TYR A 81 5.94 -6.79 -2.58
N THR A 82 5.27 -6.78 -3.72
CA THR A 82 3.81 -6.96 -3.80
C THR A 82 3.45 -8.43 -3.59
N TYR A 83 2.46 -8.70 -2.74
CA TYR A 83 1.88 -10.04 -2.56
C TYR A 83 0.45 -10.13 -3.09
N LYS A 84 -0.24 -8.99 -3.19
CA LYS A 84 -1.61 -8.95 -3.68
C LYS A 84 -1.71 -9.47 -5.11
N MET A 85 -2.77 -10.22 -5.40
CA MET A 85 -3.04 -10.83 -6.72
C MET A 85 -1.99 -11.85 -7.19
N LEU A 86 -1.09 -12.28 -6.30
CA LEU A 86 -0.28 -13.49 -6.51
C LEU A 86 -1.01 -14.70 -5.92
N GLY A 87 -1.05 -15.79 -6.68
CA GLY A 87 -1.48 -17.09 -6.16
C GLY A 87 -0.60 -17.47 -4.97
N ARG A 88 -1.21 -17.90 -3.87
CA ARG A 88 -0.47 -18.22 -2.64
C ARG A 88 0.36 -19.49 -2.74
N ASP A 89 0.19 -20.23 -3.83
CA ASP A 89 0.84 -21.47 -4.26
C ASP A 89 1.89 -21.24 -5.37
N VAL A 90 2.02 -20.00 -5.86
CA VAL A 90 3.07 -19.65 -6.84
C VAL A 90 4.44 -19.89 -6.22
N VAL A 91 5.27 -20.65 -6.93
CA VAL A 91 6.63 -20.98 -6.51
C VAL A 91 7.62 -19.98 -7.09
N SER A 92 8.58 -19.55 -6.28
CA SER A 92 9.67 -18.67 -6.74
C SER A 92 10.54 -19.35 -7.82
N ASN A 93 11.08 -18.55 -8.75
CA ASN A 93 12.18 -18.91 -9.67
C ASN A 93 11.84 -19.79 -10.90
N TRP A 94 10.61 -19.76 -11.42
CA TRP A 94 10.27 -20.35 -12.73
C TRP A 94 9.47 -19.38 -13.59
N PHE A 95 10.02 -19.01 -14.76
CA PHE A 95 9.43 -18.04 -15.70
C PHE A 95 8.38 -18.64 -16.66
N ASN A 96 8.15 -19.95 -16.62
CA ASN A 96 7.26 -20.68 -17.54
C ASN A 96 5.94 -21.15 -16.89
N THR A 97 5.73 -20.89 -15.60
CA THR A 97 4.44 -21.19 -14.95
C THR A 97 3.46 -20.05 -15.22
N SER A 98 2.60 -20.24 -16.22
CA SER A 98 1.39 -19.44 -16.37
C SER A 98 0.45 -19.81 -15.22
N THR A 99 0.41 -18.99 -14.17
CA THR A 99 -0.59 -19.11 -13.14
C THR A 99 -1.77 -18.20 -13.47
N PRO A 100 -3.01 -18.71 -13.53
CA PRO A 100 -4.18 -17.88 -13.72
C PRO A 100 -4.24 -16.81 -12.62
N ARG A 101 -4.19 -15.53 -13.01
CA ARG A 101 -4.35 -14.40 -12.11
C ARG A 101 -5.67 -13.70 -12.43
N CYS A 102 -6.53 -13.58 -11.43
CA CYS A 102 -7.71 -12.73 -11.53
C CYS A 102 -7.30 -11.31 -11.09
N PHE A 103 -7.38 -10.36 -12.01
CA PHE A 103 -7.21 -8.94 -11.70
C PHE A 103 -8.57 -8.26 -11.78
N PRO A 104 -9.24 -8.01 -10.64
CA PRO A 104 -10.56 -7.40 -10.66
C PRO A 104 -10.48 -5.98 -11.21
N ILE A 105 -11.31 -5.68 -12.22
CA ILE A 105 -11.48 -4.30 -12.71
C ILE A 105 -12.45 -3.53 -11.82
N ILE A 106 -13.50 -4.21 -11.34
CA ILE A 106 -14.48 -3.69 -10.37
C ILE A 106 -14.74 -4.79 -9.35
N ARG A 107 -14.87 -4.41 -8.08
CA ARG A 107 -15.28 -5.33 -7.01
C ARG A 107 -16.15 -4.63 -5.98
N PHE A 108 -16.94 -5.40 -5.26
CA PHE A 108 -17.99 -4.85 -4.39
C PHE A 108 -17.47 -3.90 -3.30
N ALA A 109 -16.27 -4.12 -2.74
CA ALA A 109 -15.72 -3.17 -1.76
C ALA A 109 -15.43 -1.78 -2.38
N GLU A 110 -15.10 -1.71 -3.68
CA GLU A 110 -14.98 -0.42 -4.36
C GLU A 110 -16.34 0.27 -4.46
N VAL A 111 -17.42 -0.48 -4.75
CA VAL A 111 -18.79 0.04 -4.80
C VAL A 111 -19.19 0.62 -3.44
N LEU A 112 -18.90 -0.08 -2.34
CA LEU A 112 -19.15 0.40 -0.98
C LEU A 112 -18.35 1.68 -0.68
N LEU A 113 -17.08 1.75 -1.07
CA LEU A 113 -16.25 2.95 -0.88
C LEU A 113 -16.71 4.13 -1.75
N ASN A 114 -17.13 3.88 -3.00
CA ASN A 114 -17.68 4.89 -3.88
C ASN A 114 -18.98 5.45 -3.29
N TYR A 115 -19.84 4.58 -2.76
CA TYR A 115 -21.06 4.96 -2.06
C TYR A 115 -20.79 5.78 -0.80
N ALA A 116 -19.90 5.31 0.08
CA ALA A 116 -19.52 6.00 1.31
C ALA A 116 -18.93 7.39 1.01
N GLU A 117 -18.03 7.49 0.02
CA GLU A 117 -17.45 8.75 -0.41
C GLU A 117 -18.52 9.72 -0.92
N ALA A 118 -19.33 9.31 -1.90
CA ALA A 118 -20.36 10.17 -2.49
C ALA A 118 -21.36 10.65 -1.44
N ARG A 119 -21.81 9.77 -0.55
CA ARG A 119 -22.78 10.10 0.51
C ARG A 119 -22.17 11.03 1.56
N ASN A 120 -20.94 10.78 2.01
CA ASN A 120 -20.24 11.69 2.94
C ASN A 120 -20.05 13.08 2.31
N GLU A 121 -19.73 13.16 1.02
CA GLU A 121 -19.60 14.43 0.31
C GLU A 121 -20.93 15.16 0.09
N TYR A 122 -22.05 14.43 -0.02
CA TYR A 122 -23.37 15.02 -0.15
C TYR A 122 -23.90 15.58 1.18
N LEU A 123 -23.74 14.84 2.28
CA LEU A 123 -24.29 15.20 3.59
C LEU A 123 -23.45 16.27 4.31
N SER A 124 -24.02 16.92 5.34
CA SER A 124 -23.29 17.82 6.24
C SER A 124 -22.49 17.06 7.32
N VAL A 125 -23.01 15.91 7.74
CA VAL A 125 -22.43 14.98 8.71
C VAL A 125 -22.65 13.56 8.18
N PRO A 126 -21.69 12.63 8.32
CA PRO A 126 -21.88 11.25 7.91
C PRO A 126 -23.00 10.60 8.73
N ASP A 127 -23.93 9.95 8.03
CA ASP A 127 -24.98 9.16 8.66
C ASP A 127 -24.57 7.68 8.75
N GLN A 128 -25.42 6.87 9.37
CA GLN A 128 -25.14 5.46 9.65
C GLN A 128 -24.73 4.68 8.39
N GLN A 129 -25.33 4.97 7.23
CA GLN A 129 -25.01 4.26 5.98
C GLN A 129 -23.57 4.51 5.51
N VAL A 130 -22.97 5.67 5.82
CA VAL A 130 -21.55 5.92 5.57
C VAL A 130 -20.67 5.06 6.49
N TYR A 131 -21.05 4.95 7.77
CA TYR A 131 -20.33 4.09 8.72
C TYR A 131 -20.41 2.63 8.29
N ASP A 132 -21.61 2.11 8.05
CA ASP A 132 -21.86 0.71 7.68
C ASP A 132 -21.02 0.31 6.46
N ALA A 133 -21.03 1.13 5.39
CA ALA A 133 -20.28 0.82 4.17
C ALA A 133 -18.75 0.73 4.39
N VAL A 134 -18.21 1.53 5.31
CA VAL A 134 -16.78 1.51 5.66
C VAL A 134 -16.48 0.37 6.65
N GLU A 135 -17.37 0.15 7.61
CA GLU A 135 -17.24 -0.86 8.66
C GLU A 135 -17.39 -2.28 8.12
N ASP A 136 -18.25 -2.53 7.14
CA ASP A 136 -18.36 -3.82 6.42
C ASP A 136 -17.01 -4.25 5.83
N ILE A 137 -16.26 -3.30 5.26
CA ILE A 137 -14.94 -3.55 4.68
C ILE A 137 -13.92 -3.84 5.78
N ARG A 138 -14.00 -3.12 6.89
CA ARG A 138 -13.10 -3.25 8.05
C ARG A 138 -13.32 -4.54 8.81
N GLU A 139 -14.58 -4.96 8.97
CA GLU A 139 -14.99 -6.22 9.57
C GLU A 139 -14.46 -7.38 8.74
N ARG A 140 -14.73 -7.37 7.42
CA ARG A 140 -14.21 -8.39 6.50
C ARG A 140 -12.68 -8.42 6.49
N ALA A 141 -12.03 -7.27 6.64
CA ALA A 141 -10.57 -7.21 6.76
C ALA A 141 -10.02 -7.80 8.08
N GLY A 142 -10.87 -8.11 9.07
CA GLY A 142 -10.49 -8.73 10.33
C GLY A 142 -9.93 -7.75 11.37
N LEU A 143 -10.33 -6.48 11.30
CA LEU A 143 -10.01 -5.48 12.34
C LEU A 143 -10.83 -5.74 13.61
N LEU A 144 -10.21 -5.56 14.79
CA LEU A 144 -10.81 -5.84 16.09
C LEU A 144 -10.40 -4.79 17.14
N PRO A 145 -11.23 -3.76 17.41
CA PRO A 145 -12.56 -3.53 16.83
C PRO A 145 -12.49 -3.09 15.36
N PHE A 146 -13.54 -3.39 14.61
CA PHE A 146 -13.70 -2.86 13.25
C PHE A 146 -14.46 -1.54 13.23
N GLN A 147 -15.28 -1.27 14.26
CA GLN A 147 -16.10 -0.07 14.38
C GLN A 147 -15.25 1.20 14.38
N LEU A 148 -15.79 2.25 13.80
CA LEU A 148 -15.23 3.59 13.85
C LEU A 148 -15.74 4.32 15.11
N PRO A 149 -15.00 5.32 15.61
CA PRO A 149 -15.51 6.20 16.65
C PRO A 149 -16.80 6.88 16.19
N ALA A 150 -17.81 6.94 17.06
CA ALA A 150 -19.05 7.66 16.75
C ALA A 150 -18.80 9.18 16.65
N GLY A 151 -19.65 9.87 15.87
CA GLY A 151 -19.66 11.34 15.83
C GLY A 151 -18.52 11.97 15.02
N LEU A 152 -17.90 11.24 14.09
CA LEU A 152 -16.97 11.83 13.14
C LEU A 152 -17.65 12.94 12.33
N SER A 153 -16.97 14.07 12.21
CA SER A 153 -17.33 15.10 11.24
C SER A 153 -17.16 14.60 9.80
N LYS A 154 -17.80 15.27 8.85
CA LYS A 154 -17.61 15.04 7.41
C LYS A 154 -16.14 15.02 6.99
N ILE A 155 -15.32 15.91 7.57
CA ILE A 155 -13.89 16.00 7.25
C ILE A 155 -13.13 14.80 7.80
N GLN A 156 -13.40 14.40 9.05
CA GLN A 156 -12.75 13.22 9.65
C GLN A 156 -13.15 11.94 8.91
N MET A 157 -14.44 11.77 8.59
CA MET A 157 -14.92 10.61 7.84
C MET A 157 -14.35 10.57 6.41
N ARG A 158 -14.19 11.73 5.75
CA ARG A 158 -13.50 11.80 4.44
C ARG A 158 -12.09 11.20 4.52
N GLU A 159 -11.32 11.55 5.54
CA GLU A 159 -9.96 11.02 5.70
C GLU A 159 -9.96 9.52 6.04
N VAL A 160 -10.95 9.05 6.82
CA VAL A 160 -11.18 7.62 7.04
C VAL A 160 -11.45 6.89 5.73
N ILE A 161 -12.41 7.38 4.92
CA ILE A 161 -12.77 6.78 3.62
C ILE A 161 -11.56 6.77 2.67
N ARG A 162 -10.82 7.87 2.58
CA ARG A 162 -9.61 7.97 1.73
C ARG A 162 -8.54 6.97 2.14
N ASN A 163 -8.29 6.82 3.45
CA ASN A 163 -7.33 5.84 3.95
C ASN A 163 -7.83 4.40 3.75
N GLU A 164 -9.10 4.13 4.02
CA GLU A 164 -9.73 2.82 3.80
C GLU A 164 -9.63 2.42 2.33
N ARG A 165 -9.95 3.34 1.40
CA ARG A 165 -9.77 3.15 -0.04
C ARG A 165 -8.32 2.88 -0.42
N GLN A 166 -7.36 3.60 0.16
CA GLN A 166 -5.94 3.42 -0.14
C GLN A 166 -5.43 2.02 0.24
N LYS A 167 -5.79 1.49 1.42
CA LYS A 167 -5.34 0.16 1.85
C LYS A 167 -6.16 -0.96 1.23
N GLU A 168 -7.47 -0.76 1.08
CA GLU A 168 -8.37 -1.74 0.49
C GLU A 168 -8.00 -1.99 -0.97
N LEU A 169 -7.80 -0.94 -1.77
CA LEU A 169 -7.51 -1.00 -3.21
C LEU A 169 -6.01 -0.87 -3.55
N ALA A 170 -5.12 -1.12 -2.57
CA ALA A 170 -3.68 -1.08 -2.80
C ALA A 170 -3.28 -2.05 -3.93
N PHE A 171 -2.48 -1.57 -4.90
CA PHE A 171 -2.03 -2.29 -6.10
C PHE A 171 -3.13 -2.69 -7.11
N GLU A 172 -4.29 -2.04 -7.07
CA GLU A 172 -5.41 -2.31 -7.99
C GLU A 172 -5.65 -1.16 -8.98
N GLY A 173 -4.66 -0.29 -9.20
CA GLY A 173 -4.74 0.78 -10.21
C GLY A 173 -5.49 2.06 -9.79
N HIS A 174 -6.05 2.13 -8.58
CA HIS A 174 -6.84 3.30 -8.16
C HIS A 174 -6.02 4.49 -7.64
N ARG A 175 -4.92 4.24 -6.91
CA ARG A 175 -4.22 5.29 -6.15
C ARG A 175 -3.78 6.47 -7.01
N PHE A 176 -3.31 6.20 -8.23
CA PHE A 176 -2.87 7.22 -9.18
C PHE A 176 -4.00 8.21 -9.54
N PHE A 177 -5.21 7.70 -9.78
CA PHE A 177 -6.38 8.51 -10.12
C PHE A 177 -7.00 9.15 -8.89
N ASP A 178 -7.04 8.44 -7.76
CA ASP A 178 -7.60 8.94 -6.51
C ASP A 178 -6.91 10.21 -6.02
N VAL A 179 -5.57 10.25 -5.99
CA VAL A 179 -4.86 11.47 -5.55
C VAL A 179 -5.05 12.65 -6.51
N ARG A 180 -5.29 12.37 -7.80
CA ARG A 180 -5.50 13.39 -8.83
C ARG A 180 -6.90 13.99 -8.73
N ARG A 181 -7.94 13.17 -8.65
CA ARG A 181 -9.34 13.64 -8.52
C ARG A 181 -9.59 14.34 -7.18
N TRP A 182 -8.91 13.92 -6.12
CA TRP A 182 -8.96 14.60 -4.82
C TRP A 182 -8.09 15.86 -4.73
N LYS A 183 -7.28 16.15 -5.76
CA LYS A 183 -6.31 17.26 -5.76
C LYS A 183 -5.37 17.21 -4.55
N ILE A 184 -4.94 16.00 -4.19
CA ILE A 184 -3.97 15.75 -3.11
C ILE A 184 -2.61 15.22 -3.63
N ALA A 185 -2.41 15.21 -4.94
CA ALA A 185 -1.20 14.64 -5.55
C ALA A 185 0.05 15.46 -5.19
N GLU A 186 -0.07 16.79 -5.11
CA GLU A 186 1.03 17.67 -4.66
C GLU A 186 1.52 17.34 -3.25
N GLN A 187 0.60 17.03 -2.34
CA GLN A 187 0.91 16.69 -0.96
C GLN A 187 1.37 15.25 -0.80
N THR A 188 0.97 14.34 -1.68
CA THR A 188 1.25 12.90 -1.53
C THR A 188 2.40 12.41 -2.40
N GLU A 189 2.51 12.85 -3.65
CA GLU A 189 3.54 12.43 -4.60
C GLU A 189 4.86 13.19 -4.38
N SER A 190 4.85 14.40 -3.80
CA SER A 190 6.09 15.13 -3.46
C SER A 190 6.74 14.72 -2.13
N ARG A 191 6.15 13.75 -1.42
CA ARG A 191 6.69 13.27 -0.13
C ARG A 191 7.88 12.35 -0.35
N LEU A 192 8.80 12.38 0.61
CA LEU A 192 9.84 11.38 0.71
C LEU A 192 9.19 10.01 0.97
N MET A 193 9.41 9.09 0.05
CA MET A 193 9.03 7.68 0.20
C MET A 193 10.05 7.00 1.09
N HIS A 194 9.56 6.17 1.99
CA HIS A 194 10.37 5.42 2.93
C HIS A 194 10.21 3.92 2.68
N GLY A 195 11.23 3.17 3.10
CA GLY A 195 11.26 1.72 3.11
C GLY A 195 11.59 1.19 4.50
N THR A 196 11.75 -0.12 4.60
CA THR A 196 12.26 -0.78 5.80
C THR A 196 13.52 -1.54 5.42
N GLU A 197 14.61 -1.32 6.15
CA GLU A 197 15.86 -2.05 6.01
C GLU A 197 15.93 -3.11 7.13
N PRO A 198 15.80 -4.40 6.79
CA PRO A 198 16.06 -5.46 7.74
C PRO A 198 17.56 -5.78 7.78
N VAL A 199 18.15 -5.85 8.96
CA VAL A 199 19.55 -6.23 9.17
C VAL A 199 19.63 -7.35 10.17
N LYS A 200 20.07 -8.53 9.72
CA LYS A 200 20.28 -9.69 10.59
C LYS A 200 21.64 -9.60 11.25
N THR A 201 21.66 -9.76 12.57
CA THR A 201 22.85 -9.74 13.43
C THR A 201 22.91 -11.03 14.25
N ALA A 202 23.99 -11.23 15.02
CA ALA A 202 24.12 -12.37 15.92
C ALA A 202 23.02 -12.43 17.01
N VAL A 203 22.39 -11.30 17.34
CA VAL A 203 21.38 -11.19 18.42
C VAL A 203 19.95 -11.26 17.86
N GLY A 204 19.78 -11.12 16.54
CA GLY A 204 18.48 -11.09 15.88
C GLY A 204 18.44 -10.12 14.70
N THR A 205 17.24 -9.88 14.17
CA THR A 205 17.04 -8.97 13.04
C THR A 205 16.51 -7.63 13.53
N THR A 206 17.19 -6.55 13.16
CA THR A 206 16.73 -5.18 13.39
C THR A 206 16.01 -4.66 12.15
N TYR A 207 15.08 -3.74 12.34
CA TYR A 207 14.32 -3.10 11.26
C TYR A 207 14.39 -1.59 11.42
N THR A 208 14.92 -0.90 10.42
CA THR A 208 15.03 0.57 10.43
C THR A 208 14.26 1.17 9.26
N THR A 209 13.71 2.37 9.46
CA THR A 209 13.12 3.14 8.37
C THR A 209 14.23 3.79 7.56
N ILE A 210 14.18 3.65 6.24
CA ILE A 210 15.14 4.24 5.31
C ILE A 210 14.45 5.16 4.32
N ASP A 211 15.20 6.14 3.82
CA ASP A 211 14.78 6.99 2.72
C ASP A 211 14.98 6.26 1.40
N VAL A 212 13.96 6.25 0.53
CA VAL A 212 13.99 5.51 -0.74
C VAL A 212 14.05 6.46 -1.92
N ARG A 213 13.06 7.34 -2.03
CA ARG A 213 12.94 8.24 -3.17
C ARG A 213 12.04 9.41 -2.84
N LYS A 214 12.38 10.59 -3.33
CA LYS A 214 11.49 11.75 -3.34
C LYS A 214 11.15 12.07 -4.79
N HIS A 215 9.86 12.10 -5.12
CA HIS A 215 9.42 12.66 -6.40
C HIS A 215 9.14 14.16 -6.24
N ASN A 216 9.05 14.86 -7.36
CA ASN A 216 8.64 16.25 -7.41
C ASN A 216 7.39 16.36 -8.28
N PHE A 217 6.24 16.55 -7.63
CA PHE A 217 4.97 16.71 -8.32
C PHE A 217 4.71 18.19 -8.60
N LYS A 218 4.46 18.51 -9.88
CA LYS A 218 4.06 19.85 -10.32
C LYS A 218 2.56 19.87 -10.63
N GLN A 219 1.91 21.02 -10.48
CA GLN A 219 0.48 21.16 -10.77
C GLN A 219 0.10 20.72 -12.19
N SER A 220 0.96 20.88 -13.20
CA SER A 220 0.71 20.38 -14.56
C SER A 220 0.52 18.85 -14.60
N MET A 221 1.18 18.10 -13.71
CA MET A 221 1.14 16.62 -13.65
C MET A 221 -0.21 16.04 -13.17
N TYR A 222 -1.19 16.90 -12.85
CA TYR A 222 -2.58 16.44 -12.71
C TYR A 222 -3.16 15.95 -14.03
N LEU A 223 -2.64 16.43 -15.16
CA LEU A 223 -3.02 16.01 -16.50
C LEU A 223 -1.78 15.47 -17.22
N TRP A 224 -1.96 14.52 -18.14
CA TRP A 224 -0.87 14.09 -19.00
C TRP A 224 -0.68 15.07 -20.15
N PRO A 225 0.57 15.31 -20.61
CA PRO A 225 0.77 16.03 -21.86
C PRO A 225 0.11 15.25 -23.00
N ILE A 226 -0.59 15.97 -23.87
CA ILE A 226 -0.98 15.44 -25.17
C ILE A 226 0.33 15.25 -25.96
N PRO A 227 0.57 14.11 -26.62
CA PRO A 227 1.81 13.91 -27.36
C PRO A 227 2.03 15.06 -28.35
N GLN A 228 3.23 15.64 -28.34
CA GLN A 228 3.52 16.86 -29.11
C GLN A 228 3.30 16.68 -30.61
N THR A 229 3.51 15.47 -31.12
CA THR A 229 3.24 15.10 -32.52
C THR A 229 1.76 15.18 -32.88
N GLU A 230 0.85 15.03 -31.91
CA GLU A 230 -0.59 15.17 -32.13
C GLU A 230 -1.01 16.63 -32.10
N VAL A 231 -0.55 17.40 -31.11
CA VAL A 231 -0.78 18.85 -31.01
C VAL A 231 -0.32 19.58 -32.28
N ALA A 232 0.82 19.18 -32.85
CA ALA A 232 1.35 19.76 -34.08
C ALA A 232 0.49 19.51 -35.34
N LYS A 233 -0.45 18.55 -35.32
CA LYS A 233 -1.31 18.24 -36.48
C LYS A 233 -2.47 19.22 -36.64
N SER A 234 -2.87 19.94 -35.59
CA SER A 234 -4.05 20.82 -35.63
C SER A 234 -3.88 22.01 -34.72
N THR A 235 -4.09 23.21 -35.26
CA THR A 235 -4.12 24.47 -34.48
C THR A 235 -5.29 24.52 -33.48
N GLN A 236 -6.28 23.64 -33.62
CA GLN A 236 -7.42 23.53 -32.68
C GLN A 236 -7.12 22.59 -31.51
N LEU A 237 -6.11 21.71 -31.62
CA LEU A 237 -5.74 20.79 -30.56
C LEU A 237 -4.77 21.48 -29.61
N LEU A 238 -5.29 22.15 -28.60
CA LEU A 238 -4.49 22.85 -27.59
C LEU A 238 -3.90 21.87 -26.58
N GLN A 239 -2.67 22.16 -26.13
CA GLN A 239 -1.98 21.39 -25.10
C GLN A 239 -2.63 21.58 -23.72
N ASN A 240 -2.45 20.60 -22.83
CA ASN A 240 -2.82 20.71 -21.43
C ASN A 240 -1.99 21.78 -20.70
N PRO A 241 -2.54 22.45 -19.67
CA PRO A 241 -1.84 23.53 -18.97
C PRO A 241 -0.47 23.12 -18.40
N GLY A 242 0.56 23.90 -18.73
CA GLY A 242 1.92 23.73 -18.21
C GLY A 242 2.80 22.72 -18.96
N TYR A 243 2.41 22.34 -20.19
CA TYR A 243 3.18 21.52 -21.13
C TYR A 243 3.35 22.22 -22.48
#